data_AF-A0A526Z542-F1
#
_entry.id   AF-A0A526Z542-F1
#
_cell.length_a   1.000
_cell.length_b   1.000
_cell.length_c   1.000
_cell.angle_alpha   90.00
_cell.angle_beta   90.00
_cell.angle_gamma   90.00
#
_symmetry.space_group_name_H-M   'P 1'
#
loop_
_entity.id
_entity.type
_entity.pdbx_description
1 polymer ?
#
loop_
_entity_poly.entity_id
_entity_poly.type
_entity_poly.pdbx_seq_one_letter_code
_entity_poly.pdbx_strand_id
1 'polypeptide(L)'
;GLALPVADVETVTVRYDSLFGLMADLRAMGETSALIDRCRRPATRKLFARTAEIYAERFSDADGRVRASFPIVWMSGWAPDASQQKPLKPGSAKLSLKAILENPDRR
;
A
#
# COMPACT_ATOMS: atom_id res chain seq x y z
N GLY A 1 -6.37 -6.30 23.66
CA GLY A 1 -6.11 -6.02 22.24
C GLY A 1 -7.43 -5.78 21.52
N LEU A 2 -7.40 -5.23 20.31
CA LEU A 2 -8.59 -5.14 19.46
C LEU A 2 -9.07 -6.55 19.07
N ALA A 3 -10.38 -6.74 18.98
CA ALA A 3 -11.00 -7.97 18.48
C ALA A 3 -11.22 -7.86 16.96
N LEU A 4 -11.26 -9.01 16.29
CA LEU A 4 -11.45 -9.11 14.84
C LEU A 4 -10.49 -8.19 14.04
N PRO A 5 -9.17 -8.22 14.28
CA PRO A 5 -8.25 -7.35 13.54
C PRO A 5 -8.22 -7.74 12.06
N VAL A 6 -8.29 -6.73 11.19
CA VAL A 6 -8.10 -6.88 9.75
C VAL A 6 -6.98 -5.92 9.34
N ALA A 7 -5.97 -6.46 8.67
CA ALA A 7 -4.91 -5.69 8.05
C ALA A 7 -4.94 -5.99 6.56
N ASP A 8 -4.85 -4.94 5.75
CA ASP A 8 -4.80 -5.03 4.30
C ASP A 8 -3.77 -4.05 3.74
N VAL A 9 -3.28 -4.33 2.54
CA VAL A 9 -2.33 -3.48 1.83
C VAL A 9 -2.81 -3.27 0.41
N GLU A 10 -3.07 -2.02 0.07
CA GLU A 10 -3.41 -1.60 -1.28
C GLU A 10 -2.21 -0.87 -1.91
N THR A 11 -1.80 -1.25 -3.12
CA THR A 11 -0.72 -0.53 -3.83
C THR A 11 -1.31 0.33 -4.92
N VAL A 12 -1.16 1.65 -4.78
CA VAL A 12 -1.59 2.63 -5.79
C VAL A 12 -0.39 3.04 -6.64
N THR A 13 -0.50 2.89 -7.95
CA THR A 13 0.52 3.34 -8.91
C THR A 13 0.10 4.66 -9.55
N VAL A 14 0.89 5.71 -9.34
CA VAL A 14 0.68 7.05 -9.90
C VAL A 14 1.74 7.35 -10.95
N ARG A 15 1.37 8.16 -11.95
CA ARG A 15 2.24 8.52 -13.07
C ARG A 15 2.43 10.03 -13.12
N TYR A 16 3.67 10.46 -13.22
CA TYR A 16 4.10 11.85 -13.19
C TYR A 16 4.81 12.23 -14.49
N ASP A 17 4.73 13.49 -14.89
CA ASP A 17 5.45 13.97 -16.07
C ASP A 17 6.97 13.97 -15.86
N SER A 18 7.42 14.09 -14.62
CA SER A 18 8.83 14.00 -14.23
C SER A 18 8.99 13.70 -12.74
N LEU A 19 10.23 13.41 -12.32
CA LEU A 19 10.60 13.31 -10.90
C LEU A 19 10.18 14.54 -10.09
N PHE A 20 10.16 15.73 -10.68
CA PHE A 20 9.81 16.95 -9.94
C PHE A 20 8.35 16.99 -9.50
N GLY A 21 7.44 16.39 -10.29
CA GLY A 21 6.04 16.19 -9.89
C GLY A 21 5.94 15.26 -8.69
N LEU A 22 6.61 14.10 -8.75
CA LEU A 22 6.69 13.16 -7.63
C LEU A 22 7.25 13.81 -6.36
N MET A 23 8.33 14.58 -6.46
CA MET A 23 8.92 15.26 -5.30
C MET A 23 8.00 16.34 -4.70
N ALA A 24 7.18 17.00 -5.50
CA ALA A 24 6.21 17.97 -5.02
C ALA A 24 5.12 17.28 -4.18
N ASP A 25 4.59 16.15 -4.66
CA ASP A 25 3.59 15.36 -3.94
C ASP A 25 4.14 14.79 -2.63
N LEU A 26 5.33 14.16 -2.66
CA LEU A 26 5.98 13.67 -1.45
C LEU A 26 6.17 14.78 -0.41
N ARG A 27 6.50 16.00 -0.85
CA ARG A 27 6.62 17.15 0.04
C ARG A 27 5.28 17.55 0.64
N ALA A 28 4.22 17.59 -0.17
CA ALA A 28 2.87 17.89 0.27
C ALA A 28 2.32 16.83 1.24
N MET A 29 2.71 15.56 1.06
CA MET A 29 2.38 14.44 1.97
C MET A 29 3.14 14.48 3.30
N GLY A 30 4.13 15.38 3.46
CA GLY A 30 4.93 15.49 4.69
C GLY A 30 6.16 14.57 4.72
N GLU A 31 6.49 13.88 3.62
CA GLU A 31 7.61 12.92 3.51
C GLU A 31 9.00 13.58 3.49
N THR A 32 9.11 14.83 3.96
CA THR A 32 10.37 15.57 4.05
C THR A 32 11.11 15.38 5.38
N SER A 33 10.43 14.85 6.41
CA SER A 33 10.90 14.98 7.80
C SER A 33 11.50 13.69 8.39
N ALA A 34 11.19 12.51 7.85
CA ALA A 34 11.24 11.26 8.62
C ALA A 34 12.54 10.44 8.59
N LEU A 35 13.56 10.83 7.84
CA LEU A 35 14.79 10.02 7.75
C LEU A 35 15.83 10.47 8.79
N ILE A 36 16.01 9.65 9.84
CA ILE A 36 17.08 9.80 10.84
C ILE A 36 18.45 9.87 10.14
N ASP A 37 18.63 9.05 9.10
CA ASP A 37 19.87 8.99 8.31
C ASP A 37 19.92 9.99 7.14
N ARG A 38 19.08 11.04 7.17
CA ARG A 38 19.12 12.03 6.09
C ARG A 38 20.48 12.72 6.02
N CYS A 39 20.92 12.99 4.79
CA CYS A 39 22.06 13.86 4.58
C CYS A 39 21.76 15.26 5.15
N ARG A 40 22.62 15.74 6.06
CA ARG A 40 22.51 17.09 6.65
C ARG A 40 23.07 18.19 5.75
N ARG A 41 23.68 17.84 4.61
CA ARG A 41 24.19 18.81 3.63
C ARG A 41 23.03 19.27 2.75
N PRO A 42 22.93 20.59 2.45
CA PRO A 42 21.96 21.08 1.48
C PRO A 42 22.11 20.37 0.13
N ALA A 43 20.99 19.97 -0.44
CA ALA A 43 20.96 19.37 -1.77
C ALA A 43 21.41 20.39 -2.83
N THR A 44 22.20 19.94 -3.80
CA THR A 44 22.66 20.78 -4.92
C THR A 44 21.74 20.62 -6.12
N ARG A 45 21.74 21.60 -7.04
CA ARG A 45 21.03 21.45 -8.33
C ARG A 45 21.50 20.23 -9.12
N LYS A 46 22.80 19.93 -9.09
CA LYS A 46 23.39 18.76 -9.76
C LYS A 46 22.85 17.44 -9.20
N LEU A 47 22.61 17.36 -7.88
CA LEU A 47 21.99 16.20 -7.28
C LEU A 47 20.62 15.93 -7.92
N PHE A 48 19.73 16.91 -7.89
CA PHE A 48 18.38 16.75 -8.43
C PHE A 48 18.35 16.48 -9.93
N ALA A 49 19.23 17.12 -10.72
CA ALA A 49 19.37 16.84 -12.14
C ALA A 49 19.73 15.37 -12.38
N ARG A 50 20.76 14.87 -11.67
CA ARG A 50 21.17 13.47 -11.79
C ARG A 50 20.11 12.49 -11.29
N THR A 51 19.38 12.83 -10.22
CA THR A 51 18.26 12.02 -9.75
C THR A 51 17.15 11.96 -10.81
N ALA A 52 16.82 13.08 -11.46
CA ALA A 52 15.79 13.12 -12.50
C ALA A 52 16.18 12.26 -13.71
N GLU A 53 17.43 12.30 -14.16
CA GLU A 53 17.96 11.41 -15.21
C GLU A 53 17.78 9.93 -14.83
N ILE A 54 18.22 9.54 -13.63
CA ILE A 54 18.11 8.16 -13.14
C ILE A 54 16.64 7.73 -13.07
N TYR A 55 15.75 8.62 -12.64
CA TYR A 55 14.32 8.31 -12.59
C TYR A 55 13.72 8.14 -13.99
N ALA A 56 14.11 9.00 -14.92
CA ALA A 56 13.68 8.90 -16.30
C ALA A 56 14.14 7.57 -16.93
N GLU A 57 15.41 7.18 -16.71
CA GLU A 57 16.00 5.95 -17.26
C GLU A 57 15.38 4.67 -16.69
N ARG A 58 15.03 4.64 -15.40
CA ARG A 58 14.71 3.39 -14.69
C ARG A 58 13.23 3.21 -14.38
N PHE A 59 12.47 4.29 -14.30
CA PHE A 59 11.10 4.27 -13.79
C PHE A 59 10.12 4.95 -14.74
N SER A 60 10.51 5.24 -15.98
CA SER A 60 9.58 5.75 -16.99
C SER A 60 8.93 4.65 -17.80
N ASP A 61 7.73 4.97 -18.26
CA ASP A 61 7.00 4.17 -19.22
C ASP A 61 7.42 4.52 -20.65
N ALA A 62 6.89 3.79 -21.63
CA ALA A 62 7.18 4.04 -23.05
C ALA A 62 6.82 5.47 -23.53
N ASP A 63 5.94 6.17 -22.82
CA ASP A 63 5.58 7.57 -23.08
C ASP A 63 6.43 8.60 -22.32
N GLY A 64 7.44 8.15 -21.57
CA GLY A 64 8.37 9.00 -20.83
C GLY A 64 7.87 9.47 -19.46
N ARG A 65 6.68 9.05 -19.00
CA ARG A 65 6.16 9.42 -17.68
C ARG A 65 6.75 8.55 -16.58
N VAL A 66 7.17 9.16 -15.48
CA VAL A 66 7.73 8.49 -14.30
C VAL A 66 6.61 7.82 -13.49
N ARG A 67 6.76 6.54 -13.21
CA ARG A 67 5.86 5.74 -12.37
C ARG A 67 6.35 5.71 -10.92
N ALA A 68 5.45 5.92 -9.97
CA ALA A 68 5.70 5.68 -8.54
C ALA A 68 4.59 4.80 -7.94
N SER A 69 4.96 3.92 -7.01
CA SER A 69 4.02 3.05 -6.31
C SER A 69 3.96 3.42 -4.83
N PHE A 70 2.74 3.60 -4.32
CA PHE A 70 2.44 3.97 -2.95
C PHE A 70 1.66 2.83 -2.29
N PRO A 71 2.32 2.02 -1.43
CA PRO A 71 1.62 1.03 -0.63
C PRO A 71 0.90 1.73 0.53
N ILE A 72 -0.41 1.60 0.58
CA ILE A 72 -1.27 2.11 1.63
C ILE A 72 -1.68 0.93 2.50
N VAL A 73 -1.34 1.03 3.78
CA VAL A 73 -1.65 -0.02 4.77
C VAL A 73 -2.90 0.40 5.53
N TRP A 74 -3.92 -0.45 5.49
CA TRP A 74 -5.15 -0.29 6.23
C TRP A 74 -5.15 -1.25 7.42
N MET A 75 -5.47 -0.75 8.61
CA MET A 75 -5.66 -1.60 9.78
C MET A 75 -6.94 -1.19 10.48
N SER A 76 -7.83 -2.16 10.67
CA SER A 76 -9.08 -1.99 11.40
C SER A 76 -9.20 -3.07 12.47
N GLY A 77 -9.96 -2.76 13.52
CA GLY A 77 -10.26 -3.67 14.60
C GLY A 77 -11.32 -3.07 15.50
N TRP A 78 -12.03 -3.94 16.19
CA TRP A 78 -13.15 -3.55 17.05
C TRP A 78 -12.76 -3.60 18.51
N ALA A 79 -13.36 -2.74 19.33
CA ALA A 79 -13.33 -2.95 20.78
C ALA A 79 -13.96 -4.32 21.11
N PRO A 80 -13.40 -5.11 22.03
CA PRO A 80 -13.99 -6.39 22.42
C PRO A 80 -15.42 -6.23 22.94
N ASP A 81 -16.35 -7.06 22.46
CA ASP A 81 -17.74 -7.08 22.92
C ASP A 81 -18.30 -8.51 22.97
N ALA A 82 -19.19 -8.78 23.92
CA ALA A 82 -19.78 -10.11 24.12
C ALA A 82 -20.62 -10.59 22.93
N SER A 83 -21.17 -9.67 22.13
CA SER A 83 -21.97 -9.96 20.93
C SER A 83 -21.14 -10.36 19.72
N GLN A 84 -19.81 -10.24 19.79
CA GLN A 84 -18.93 -10.61 18.68
C GLN A 84 -18.94 -12.11 18.43
N GLN A 85 -18.90 -12.50 17.16
CA GLN A 85 -18.84 -13.91 16.79
C GLN A 85 -17.60 -14.56 17.40
N LYS A 86 -17.83 -15.71 18.05
CA LYS A 86 -16.76 -16.57 18.56
C LYS A 86 -16.47 -17.64 17.52
N PRO A 87 -15.19 -17.99 17.30
CA PRO A 87 -14.83 -19.14 16.48
C PRO A 87 -15.59 -20.38 16.94
N LEU A 88 -16.16 -21.13 16.01
CA LEU A 88 -16.79 -22.41 16.32
C LEU A 88 -15.73 -23.42 16.77
N LYS A 89 -16.17 -24.44 17.51
CA LYS A 89 -15.29 -25.55 17.90
C LYS A 89 -14.75 -26.24 16.64
N PRO A 90 -13.44 -26.54 16.55
CA PRO A 90 -12.90 -27.35 15.46
C PRO A 90 -13.71 -28.64 15.26
N GLY A 91 -14.00 -29.00 14.01
CA GLY A 91 -14.79 -30.19 13.67
C GLY A 91 -16.32 -30.01 13.70
N SER A 92 -16.85 -28.84 14.03
CA SER A 92 -18.30 -28.58 14.03
C SER A 92 -18.90 -28.29 12.64
N ALA A 93 -18.13 -28.50 11.56
CA ALA A 93 -18.60 -28.25 10.19
C ALA A 93 -19.67 -29.28 9.82
N LYS A 94 -20.87 -28.81 9.45
CA LYS A 94 -22.00 -29.67 9.07
C LYS A 94 -22.11 -29.90 7.55
N LEU A 95 -21.45 -29.05 6.76
CA LEU A 95 -21.52 -29.05 5.30
C LEU A 95 -20.11 -28.92 4.73
N SER A 96 -19.85 -29.65 3.64
CA SER A 96 -18.57 -29.59 2.94
C SER A 96 -18.54 -28.41 1.98
N LEU A 97 -17.50 -27.57 2.06
CA LEU A 97 -17.30 -26.45 1.14
C LEU A 97 -17.13 -26.94 -0.31
N LYS A 98 -16.51 -28.11 -0.51
CA LYS A 98 -16.38 -28.75 -1.82
C LYS A 98 -17.74 -28.98 -2.49
N ALA A 99 -18.71 -29.50 -1.73
CA ALA A 99 -20.04 -29.79 -2.26
C ALA A 99 -20.80 -28.52 -2.69
N ILE A 100 -20.54 -27.38 -2.03
CA ILE A 100 -21.13 -26.08 -2.38
C ILE A 100 -20.47 -25.51 -3.63
N LEU A 101 -19.14 -25.57 -3.72
CA LEU A 101 -18.40 -25.01 -4.87
C LEU A 101 -18.62 -25.80 -6.17
N GLU A 102 -18.88 -27.11 -6.08
CA GLU A 102 -19.18 -27.97 -7.24
C GLU A 102 -20.64 -27.85 -7.73
N ASN A 103 -21.54 -27.23 -6.96
CA ASN A 103 -22.96 -27.10 -7.33
C ASN A 103 -23.58 -25.78 -6.81
N PRO A 104 -23.14 -24.61 -7.34
CA PRO A 104 -23.46 -23.30 -6.78
C PRO A 104 -24.94 -22.90 -6.86
N ASP A 105 -25.72 -23.52 -7.75
CA ASP A 105 -27.10 -23.10 -8.07
C ASP A 105 -28.21 -23.89 -7.37
N ARG A 106 -27.88 -24.87 -6.51
CA ARG A 106 -28.90 -25.59 -5.72
C ARG A 106 -29.24 -24.81 -4.44
N ARG A 107 -30.17 -23.86 -4.55
CA ARG A 107 -31.01 -23.39 -3.45
C ARG A 107 -32.38 -24.05 -3.51
#